data_AF-A0A5T8B9Y3-F1
#
_entry.id   AF-A0A5T8B9Y3-F1
#
_cell.length_a   1.000
_cell.length_b   1.000
_cell.length_c   1.000
_cell.angle_alpha   90.00
_cell.angle_beta   90.00
_cell.angle_gamma   90.00
#
_symmetry.space_group_name_H-M   'P 1'
#
loop_
_entity.id
_entity.type
_entity.pdbx_description
1 polymer ?
#
loop_
_entity_poly.entity_id
_entity_poly.type
_entity_poly.pdbx_seq_one_letter_code
_entity_poly.pdbx_strand_id
1 'polypeptide(L)'
;MSSQPNQSLIDGIRCLQYLVSSDRAIGCRELARLMDINTTRVNRLLMTMASIGLTMQDEHRRYLPGPGIHALAAQAIRGSALFSHALPILERHAPKDIVVALGVLWEDQIIYIYHSTPGSQGSQALAGFRMYPAWQSVPGVALLAAENDEALMQRFTPEQWRNLAPHVAQQRQRGYVLWHHADGEVSMAQPLGKHAAALAFAGMWRIDEAEAAARLQALKALNQLIAQ
;
A
#
# COMPACT_ATOMS: atom_id res chain seq x y z
N MET A 1 22.31 -10.25 -19.79
CA MET A 1 21.98 -9.10 -20.65
C MET A 1 21.14 -8.14 -19.81
N SER A 2 21.65 -6.96 -19.44
CA SER A 2 20.78 -5.95 -18.83
C SER A 2 19.97 -5.30 -19.96
N SER A 3 18.69 -5.65 -20.06
CA SER A 3 17.79 -5.00 -21.02
C SER A 3 17.56 -3.56 -20.56
N GLN A 4 17.83 -2.60 -21.43
CA GLN A 4 17.48 -1.20 -21.16
C GLN A 4 15.98 -1.09 -20.87
N PRO A 5 15.56 -0.37 -19.81
CA PRO A 5 14.14 -0.23 -19.48
C PRO A 5 13.33 0.39 -20.64
N ASN A 6 12.13 -0.14 -20.89
CA ASN A 6 11.27 0.40 -21.93
C ASN A 6 10.57 1.68 -21.45
N GLN A 7 11.10 2.83 -21.86
CA GLN A 7 10.58 4.13 -21.42
C GLN A 7 9.11 4.36 -21.80
N SER A 8 8.62 3.85 -22.93
CA SER A 8 7.21 4.03 -23.31
C SER A 8 6.27 3.29 -22.37
N LEU A 9 6.67 2.10 -21.89
CA LEU A 9 5.90 1.36 -20.89
C LEU A 9 5.91 2.08 -19.54
N ILE A 10 7.08 2.57 -19.10
CA ILE A 10 7.22 3.33 -17.85
C ILE A 10 6.35 4.59 -17.89
N ASP A 11 6.45 5.39 -18.95
CA ASP A 11 5.65 6.60 -19.12
C ASP A 11 4.15 6.27 -19.17
N GLY A 12 3.77 5.18 -19.83
CA GLY A 12 2.38 4.72 -19.92
C GLY A 12 1.79 4.34 -18.57
N ILE A 13 2.51 3.55 -17.77
CA ILE A 13 2.07 3.15 -16.43
C ILE A 13 1.99 4.37 -15.50
N ARG A 14 2.99 5.26 -15.52
CA ARG A 14 2.95 6.52 -14.74
C ARG A 14 1.78 7.40 -15.14
N CYS A 15 1.53 7.56 -16.45
CA CYS A 15 0.40 8.32 -16.97
C CYS A 15 -0.93 7.79 -16.42
N LEU A 16 -1.09 6.47 -16.41
CA LEU A 16 -2.27 5.81 -15.86
C LEU A 16 -2.40 6.01 -14.34
N GLN A 17 -1.29 5.92 -13.60
CA GLN A 17 -1.29 6.14 -12.14
C GLN A 17 -1.70 7.57 -11.77
N TYR A 18 -1.14 8.58 -12.43
CA TYR A 18 -1.57 9.97 -12.21
C TYR A 18 -3.06 10.17 -12.50
N LEU A 19 -3.58 9.52 -13.53
CA LEU A 19 -4.99 9.58 -13.89
C LEU A 19 -5.88 8.90 -12.84
N VAL A 20 -5.52 7.68 -12.41
CA VAL A 20 -6.31 6.88 -11.44
C VAL A 20 -6.28 7.50 -10.05
N SER A 21 -5.18 8.14 -9.67
CA SER A 21 -5.07 8.90 -8.42
C SER A 21 -5.76 10.26 -8.46
N SER A 22 -6.30 10.69 -9.61
CA SER A 22 -7.06 11.93 -9.70
C SER A 22 -8.52 11.70 -9.36
N ASP A 23 -9.03 12.44 -8.37
CA ASP A 23 -10.45 12.40 -7.99
C ASP A 23 -11.38 13.07 -9.03
N ARG A 24 -10.84 13.50 -10.18
CA ARG A 24 -11.60 14.19 -11.23
C ARG A 24 -11.02 13.91 -12.62
N ALA A 25 -11.81 14.28 -13.63
CA ALA A 25 -11.34 14.27 -15.01
C ALA A 25 -10.15 15.25 -15.19
N ILE A 26 -9.09 14.78 -15.85
CA ILE A 26 -7.84 15.54 -16.04
C ILE A 26 -7.59 15.86 -17.52
N GLY A 27 -7.18 17.10 -17.80
CA GLY A 27 -6.84 17.51 -19.15
C GLY A 27 -5.45 17.02 -19.58
N CYS A 28 -5.25 16.75 -20.87
CA CYS A 28 -3.95 16.30 -21.40
C CYS A 28 -2.79 17.27 -21.09
N ARG A 29 -3.02 18.58 -21.16
CA ARG A 29 -2.00 19.62 -20.84
C ARG A 29 -1.69 19.70 -19.35
N GLU A 30 -2.66 19.36 -18.51
CA GLU A 30 -2.48 19.29 -17.06
C GLU A 30 -1.61 18.08 -16.71
N LEU A 31 -1.97 16.91 -17.25
CA LEU A 31 -1.21 15.68 -17.04
C LEU A 31 0.23 15.76 -17.57
N ALA A 32 0.43 16.42 -18.72
CA ALA A 32 1.77 16.69 -19.27
C ALA A 32 2.66 17.51 -18.32
N ARG A 33 2.10 18.51 -17.63
CA ARG A 33 2.83 19.29 -16.63
C ARG A 33 3.17 18.47 -15.39
N LEU A 34 2.24 17.64 -14.91
CA LEU A 34 2.48 16.76 -13.75
C LEU A 34 3.56 15.72 -14.01
N MET A 35 3.60 15.18 -15.23
CA MET A 35 4.57 14.18 -15.64
C MET A 35 5.90 14.75 -16.12
N ASP A 36 6.00 16.07 -16.28
CA ASP A 36 7.15 16.77 -16.89
C ASP A 36 7.57 16.20 -18.27
N ILE A 37 6.58 15.92 -19.13
CA ILE A 37 6.81 15.43 -20.50
C ILE A 37 5.94 16.16 -21.52
N ASN A 38 6.32 16.08 -22.79
CA ASN A 38 5.62 16.83 -23.83
C ASN A 38 4.14 16.39 -24.02
N THR A 39 3.29 17.37 -24.32
CA THR A 39 1.83 17.16 -24.45
C THR A 39 1.48 16.14 -25.54
N THR A 40 2.22 16.11 -26.66
CA THR A 40 1.99 15.15 -27.76
C THR A 40 2.20 13.71 -27.31
N ARG A 41 3.22 13.46 -26.47
CA ARG A 41 3.52 12.15 -25.89
C ARG A 41 2.42 11.71 -24.94
N VAL A 42 1.99 12.58 -24.02
CA VAL A 42 0.86 12.29 -23.11
C VAL A 42 -0.42 12.00 -23.91
N ASN A 43 -0.70 12.80 -24.93
CA ASN A 43 -1.87 12.60 -25.78
C ASN A 43 -1.85 11.21 -26.43
N ARG A 44 -0.71 10.80 -27.00
CA ARG A 44 -0.54 9.47 -27.60
C ARG A 44 -0.72 8.34 -26.57
N LEU A 45 -0.18 8.49 -25.35
CA LEU A 45 -0.37 7.52 -24.28
C LEU A 45 -1.85 7.40 -23.89
N LEU A 46 -2.52 8.51 -23.65
CA LEU A 46 -3.94 8.56 -23.29
C LEU A 46 -4.84 7.98 -24.38
N MET A 47 -4.59 8.33 -25.64
CA MET A 47 -5.31 7.76 -26.79
C MET A 47 -5.11 6.25 -26.92
N THR A 48 -3.88 5.77 -26.70
CA THR A 48 -3.58 4.33 -26.72
C THR A 48 -4.30 3.61 -25.58
N MET A 49 -4.33 4.19 -24.38
CA MET A 49 -5.04 3.59 -23.25
C MET A 49 -6.56 3.63 -23.43
N ALA A 50 -7.08 4.68 -24.08
CA ALA A 50 -8.50 4.78 -24.41
C ALA A 50 -8.92 3.72 -25.43
N SER A 51 -8.08 3.42 -26.43
CA SER A 51 -8.38 2.41 -27.45
C SER A 51 -8.47 0.98 -26.90
N ILE A 52 -7.85 0.73 -25.73
CA ILE A 52 -7.94 -0.55 -25.00
C ILE A 52 -8.85 -0.46 -23.77
N GLY A 53 -9.59 0.64 -23.59
CA GLY A 53 -10.60 0.80 -22.54
C GLY A 53 -10.06 1.06 -21.13
N LEU A 54 -8.77 1.35 -20.97
CA LEU A 54 -8.17 1.70 -19.68
C LEU A 54 -8.44 3.16 -19.27
N THR A 55 -8.72 4.02 -20.25
CA THR A 55 -9.15 5.41 -20.01
C THR A 55 -10.40 5.71 -20.83
N MET A 56 -11.14 6.73 -20.43
CA MET A 56 -12.26 7.27 -21.20
C MET A 56 -12.24 8.80 -21.17
N GLN A 57 -12.91 9.44 -22.12
CA GLN A 57 -13.05 10.89 -22.15
C GLN A 57 -14.42 11.33 -21.66
N ASP A 58 -14.47 12.44 -20.94
CA ASP A 58 -15.72 13.16 -20.65
C ASP A 58 -16.14 14.05 -21.84
N GLU A 59 -17.29 14.72 -21.71
CA GLU A 59 -17.84 15.64 -22.72
C GLU A 59 -16.89 16.82 -23.05
N HIS A 60 -15.96 17.14 -22.15
CA HIS A 60 -14.99 18.21 -22.28
C HIS A 60 -13.61 17.72 -22.77
N ARG A 61 -13.50 16.48 -23.27
CA ARG A 61 -12.26 15.85 -23.74
C ARG A 61 -11.18 15.72 -22.65
N ARG A 62 -11.58 15.72 -21.38
CA ARG A 62 -10.72 15.36 -20.25
C ARG A 62 -10.79 13.86 -20.01
N TYR A 63 -9.75 13.29 -19.44
CA TYR A 63 -9.64 11.85 -19.26
C TYR A 63 -10.04 11.42 -17.86
N LEU A 64 -10.63 10.23 -17.77
CA LEU A 64 -10.99 9.50 -16.55
C LEU A 64 -10.52 8.04 -16.68
N PRO A 65 -10.36 7.30 -15.56
CA PRO A 65 -10.21 5.85 -15.61
C PRO A 65 -11.38 5.20 -16.35
N GLY A 66 -11.06 4.28 -17.27
CA GLY A 66 -12.04 3.52 -18.04
C GLY A 66 -12.40 2.20 -17.36
N PRO A 67 -13.44 1.49 -17.86
CA PRO A 67 -13.91 0.22 -17.28
C PRO A 67 -12.85 -0.89 -17.28
N GLY A 68 -11.87 -0.82 -18.18
CA GLY A 68 -10.75 -1.77 -18.22
C GLY A 68 -9.92 -1.78 -16.93
N ILE A 69 -9.85 -0.68 -16.19
CA ILE A 69 -9.15 -0.62 -14.90
C ILE A 69 -9.85 -1.47 -13.85
N HIS A 70 -11.18 -1.41 -13.79
CA HIS A 70 -11.94 -2.27 -12.89
C HIS A 70 -11.80 -3.74 -13.26
N ALA A 71 -11.80 -4.05 -14.56
CA ALA A 71 -11.55 -5.41 -15.03
C ALA A 71 -10.16 -5.92 -14.62
N LEU A 72 -9.11 -5.13 -14.82
CA LEU A 72 -7.74 -5.45 -14.40
C LEU A 72 -7.63 -5.62 -12.89
N ALA A 73 -8.21 -4.71 -12.10
CA ALA A 73 -8.21 -4.82 -10.64
C ALA A 73 -8.89 -6.13 -10.20
N ALA A 74 -10.07 -6.43 -10.73
CA ALA A 74 -10.78 -7.66 -10.42
C ALA A 74 -10.01 -8.92 -10.83
N GLN A 75 -9.33 -8.90 -11.99
CA GLN A 75 -8.46 -10.00 -12.43
C GLN A 75 -7.24 -10.17 -11.51
N ALA A 76 -6.59 -9.07 -11.12
CA ALA A 76 -5.44 -9.08 -10.23
C ALA A 76 -5.81 -9.63 -8.84
N ILE A 77 -6.97 -9.23 -8.30
CA ILE A 77 -7.49 -9.75 -7.03
C ILE A 77 -7.77 -11.25 -7.14
N ARG A 78 -8.52 -11.68 -8.16
CA ARG A 78 -8.87 -13.10 -8.36
C ARG A 78 -7.64 -13.99 -8.55
N GLY A 79 -6.62 -13.50 -9.25
CA GLY A 79 -5.38 -14.24 -9.51
C GLY A 79 -4.39 -14.22 -8.34
N SER A 80 -4.64 -13.45 -7.29
CA SER A 80 -3.69 -13.29 -6.21
C SER A 80 -3.86 -14.35 -5.11
N ALA A 81 -2.83 -15.15 -4.91
CA ALA A 81 -2.72 -16.08 -3.80
C ALA A 81 -2.84 -15.36 -2.44
N LEU A 82 -2.27 -14.16 -2.33
CA LEU A 82 -2.35 -13.34 -1.11
C LEU A 82 -3.80 -13.00 -0.77
N PHE A 83 -4.57 -12.50 -1.74
CA PHE A 83 -5.98 -12.13 -1.49
C PHE A 83 -6.85 -13.36 -1.21
N SER A 84 -6.75 -14.39 -2.05
CA SER A 84 -7.60 -15.58 -1.94
C SER A 84 -7.35 -16.38 -0.66
N HIS A 85 -6.12 -16.38 -0.14
CA HIS A 85 -5.79 -17.08 1.11
C HIS A 85 -5.94 -16.22 2.37
N ALA A 86 -5.47 -14.97 2.36
CA ALA A 86 -5.43 -14.14 3.56
C ALA A 86 -6.81 -13.65 3.99
N LEU A 87 -7.68 -13.27 3.05
CA LEU A 87 -8.97 -12.66 3.39
C LEU A 87 -9.88 -13.60 4.21
N PRO A 88 -10.11 -14.88 3.83
CA PRO A 88 -10.95 -15.77 4.64
C PRO A 88 -10.40 -16.00 6.05
N ILE A 89 -9.07 -16.02 6.20
CA ILE A 89 -8.42 -16.17 7.51
C ILE A 89 -8.63 -14.91 8.35
N LEU A 90 -8.43 -13.74 7.76
CA LEU A 90 -8.64 -12.46 8.43
C LEU A 90 -10.10 -12.28 8.84
N GLU A 91 -11.07 -12.57 7.97
CA GLU A 91 -12.49 -12.47 8.30
C GLU A 91 -12.90 -13.37 9.46
N ARG A 92 -12.26 -14.54 9.60
CA ARG A 92 -12.57 -15.53 10.63
C ARG A 92 -11.82 -15.29 11.95
N HIS A 93 -10.55 -14.88 11.87
CA HIS A 93 -9.62 -14.91 13.00
C HIS A 93 -9.10 -13.54 13.43
N ALA A 94 -9.35 -12.46 12.66
CA ALA A 94 -8.93 -11.14 13.06
C ALA A 94 -9.67 -10.71 14.35
N PRO A 95 -8.95 -10.20 15.37
CA PRO A 95 -9.59 -9.61 16.54
C PRO A 95 -10.49 -8.43 16.13
N LYS A 96 -11.65 -8.32 16.78
CA LYS A 96 -12.71 -7.34 16.44
C LYS A 96 -12.67 -6.08 17.30
N ASP A 97 -11.91 -6.13 18.38
CA ASP A 97 -11.76 -5.07 19.38
C ASP A 97 -10.62 -4.09 19.06
N ILE A 98 -9.82 -4.38 18.03
CA ILE A 98 -8.71 -3.54 17.56
C ILE A 98 -8.76 -3.34 16.04
N VAL A 99 -7.90 -2.45 15.52
CA VAL A 99 -7.68 -2.32 14.08
C VAL A 99 -6.76 -3.45 13.63
N VAL A 100 -7.16 -4.16 12.57
CA VAL A 100 -6.32 -5.15 11.90
C VAL A 100 -6.18 -4.75 10.44
N ALA A 101 -4.95 -4.65 9.97
CA ALA A 101 -4.65 -4.24 8.61
C ALA A 101 -3.67 -5.19 7.93
N LEU A 102 -3.92 -5.51 6.66
CA LEU A 102 -2.97 -6.17 5.78
C LEU A 102 -2.66 -5.20 4.65
N GLY A 103 -1.38 -4.85 4.48
CA GLY A 103 -0.94 -3.92 3.44
C GLY A 103 0.20 -4.50 2.63
N VAL A 104 0.32 -4.05 1.38
CA VAL A 104 1.48 -4.30 0.51
C VAL A 104 2.26 -3.03 0.29
N LEU A 105 3.58 -3.13 0.33
CA LEU A 105 4.48 -2.04 -0.02
C LEU A 105 4.58 -1.93 -1.54
N TRP A 106 4.26 -0.76 -2.06
CA TRP A 106 4.51 -0.39 -3.43
C TRP A 106 5.14 1.01 -3.46
N GLU A 107 6.38 1.08 -3.96
CA GLU A 107 7.23 2.26 -3.81
C GLU A 107 7.36 2.68 -2.34
N ASP A 108 7.06 3.94 -2.00
CA ASP A 108 7.05 4.49 -0.64
C ASP A 108 5.63 4.53 -0.03
N GLN A 109 4.72 3.70 -0.52
CA GLN A 109 3.31 3.68 -0.12
C GLN A 109 2.87 2.29 0.32
N ILE A 110 2.01 2.24 1.33
CA ILE A 110 1.23 1.06 1.68
C ILE A 110 -0.11 1.13 0.96
N ILE A 111 -0.42 0.05 0.24
CA ILE A 111 -1.74 -0.21 -0.32
C ILE A 111 -2.41 -1.23 0.60
N TYR A 112 -3.48 -0.82 1.28
CA TYR A 112 -4.23 -1.72 2.14
C TYR A 112 -5.08 -2.69 1.31
N ILE A 113 -4.96 -3.97 1.66
CA ILE A 113 -5.72 -5.09 1.10
C ILE A 113 -6.90 -5.43 2.00
N TYR A 114 -6.66 -5.36 3.30
CA TYR A 114 -7.64 -5.56 4.34
C TYR A 114 -7.44 -4.52 5.43
N HIS A 115 -8.55 -4.01 5.97
CA HIS A 115 -8.54 -3.13 7.13
C HIS A 115 -9.87 -3.29 7.87
N SER A 116 -9.82 -3.71 9.13
CA SER A 116 -10.98 -3.73 10.03
C SER A 116 -10.87 -2.61 11.04
N THR A 117 -12.00 -2.01 11.40
CA THR A 117 -12.11 -1.08 12.52
C THR A 117 -13.08 -1.61 13.56
N PRO A 118 -12.81 -1.42 14.87
CA PRO A 118 -13.74 -1.85 15.91
C PRO A 118 -15.14 -1.27 15.72
N GLY A 119 -16.17 -2.09 15.90
CA GLY A 119 -17.57 -1.68 15.76
C GLY A 119 -18.09 -1.53 14.33
N SER A 120 -17.25 -1.69 13.31
CA SER A 120 -17.72 -1.79 11.91
C SER A 120 -18.26 -3.20 11.61
N GLN A 121 -19.40 -3.30 10.91
CA GLN A 121 -20.02 -4.58 10.56
C GLN A 121 -19.38 -5.30 9.36
N GLY A 122 -18.24 -4.83 8.87
CA GLY A 122 -17.52 -5.48 7.79
C GLY A 122 -16.14 -4.89 7.56
N SER A 123 -15.21 -5.72 7.10
CA SER A 123 -13.95 -5.23 6.55
C SER A 123 -14.26 -4.26 5.42
N GLN A 124 -13.66 -3.07 5.44
CA GLN A 124 -13.64 -2.27 4.21
C GLN A 124 -12.80 -3.08 3.22
N ALA A 125 -13.37 -3.48 2.09
CA ALA A 125 -12.63 -4.16 1.03
C ALA A 125 -12.00 -3.10 0.09
N LEU A 126 -10.97 -3.51 -0.65
CA LEU A 126 -10.19 -2.82 -1.71
C LEU A 126 -10.68 -1.47 -2.26
N ALA A 127 -11.98 -1.30 -2.50
CA ALA A 127 -12.58 -0.12 -3.13
C ALA A 127 -12.50 1.16 -2.28
N GLY A 128 -12.25 1.08 -0.98
CA GLY A 128 -12.15 2.24 -0.07
C GLY A 128 -10.72 2.67 0.28
N PHE A 129 -9.69 1.96 -0.18
CA PHE A 129 -8.35 2.12 0.40
C PHE A 129 -7.50 3.20 -0.24
N ARG A 130 -7.02 4.10 0.62
CA ARG A 130 -6.05 5.14 0.29
C ARG A 130 -4.65 4.55 0.32
N MET A 131 -3.81 4.98 -0.61
CA MET A 131 -2.36 4.86 -0.44
C MET A 131 -1.95 5.66 0.79
N TYR A 132 -1.09 5.08 1.61
CA TYR A 132 -0.61 5.73 2.82
C TYR A 132 0.92 5.73 2.86
N PRO A 133 1.59 6.84 3.20
CA PRO A 133 3.04 6.91 3.22
C PRO A 133 3.64 5.82 4.11
N ALA A 134 4.51 4.97 3.53
CA ALA A 134 5.05 3.80 4.22
C ALA A 134 5.78 4.17 5.51
N TRP A 135 6.54 5.27 5.49
CA TRP A 135 7.29 5.78 6.64
C TRP A 135 6.42 6.25 7.82
N GLN A 136 5.12 6.49 7.61
CA GLN A 136 4.17 6.87 8.66
C GLN A 136 3.36 5.68 9.20
N SER A 137 3.54 4.47 8.63
CA SER A 137 2.71 3.32 8.97
C SER A 137 3.54 2.17 9.52
N VAL A 138 3.09 1.54 10.60
CA VAL A 138 3.78 0.38 11.17
C VAL A 138 3.98 -0.79 10.17
N PRO A 139 3.04 -1.17 9.28
CA PRO A 139 3.33 -2.16 8.23
C PRO A 139 4.35 -1.65 7.19
N GLY A 140 4.30 -0.37 6.83
CA GLY A 140 5.24 0.22 5.87
C GLY A 140 6.66 0.23 6.39
N VAL A 141 6.86 0.66 7.64
CA VAL A 141 8.17 0.61 8.30
C VAL A 141 8.69 -0.82 8.40
N ALA A 142 7.84 -1.78 8.76
CA ALA A 142 8.22 -3.19 8.83
C ALA A 142 8.68 -3.75 7.47
N LEU A 143 8.12 -3.27 6.36
CA LEU A 143 8.48 -3.70 5.01
C LEU A 143 9.72 -2.98 4.47
N LEU A 144 9.84 -1.68 4.71
CA LEU A 144 11.01 -0.88 4.33
C LEU A 144 12.31 -1.42 4.97
N ALA A 145 12.20 -2.06 6.14
CA ALA A 145 13.35 -2.65 6.83
C ALA A 145 14.10 -3.75 6.05
N ALA A 146 13.50 -4.29 4.98
CA ALA A 146 14.16 -5.23 4.07
C ALA A 146 15.22 -4.56 3.18
N GLU A 147 15.12 -3.25 2.96
CA GLU A 147 16.13 -2.47 2.23
C GLU A 147 17.28 -2.06 3.14
N ASN A 148 18.42 -1.66 2.56
CA ASN A 148 19.56 -1.17 3.33
C ASN A 148 19.39 0.33 3.71
N ASP A 149 20.14 0.78 4.71
CA ASP A 149 20.02 2.15 5.22
C ASP A 149 20.41 3.20 4.18
N GLU A 150 21.41 2.92 3.33
CA GLU A 150 21.86 3.86 2.29
C GLU A 150 20.73 4.18 1.30
N ALA A 151 20.01 3.16 0.83
CA ALA A 151 18.88 3.33 -0.08
C ALA A 151 17.72 4.10 0.57
N LEU A 152 17.41 3.80 1.84
CA LEU A 152 16.35 4.49 2.58
C LEU A 152 16.73 5.95 2.86
N MET A 153 17.99 6.22 3.23
CA MET A 153 18.49 7.58 3.50
C MET A 153 18.53 8.47 2.26
N GLN A 154 18.66 7.88 1.06
CA GLN A 154 18.53 8.63 -0.20
C GLN A 154 17.08 8.96 -0.56
N ARG A 155 16.12 8.15 -0.11
CA ARG A 155 14.67 8.30 -0.41
C ARG A 155 13.94 9.21 0.57
N PHE A 156 14.32 9.18 1.85
CA PHE A 156 13.63 9.90 2.92
C PHE A 156 14.42 11.11 3.43
N THR A 157 13.71 12.13 3.90
CA THR A 157 14.36 13.29 4.52
C THR A 157 15.08 12.89 5.81
N PRO A 158 16.10 13.64 6.27
CA PRO A 158 16.78 13.35 7.52
C PRO A 158 15.85 13.26 8.75
N GLU A 159 14.76 14.04 8.75
CA GLU A 159 13.73 13.99 9.79
C GLU A 159 12.92 12.69 9.73
N GLN A 160 12.45 12.31 8.55
CA GLN A 160 11.74 11.05 8.33
C GLN A 160 12.61 9.85 8.73
N TRP A 161 13.89 9.86 8.32
CA TRP A 161 14.84 8.82 8.68
C TRP A 161 15.04 8.71 10.19
N ARG A 162 15.13 9.83 10.91
CA ARG A 162 15.28 9.82 12.38
C ARG A 162 14.11 9.12 13.08
N ASN A 163 12.90 9.30 12.56
CA ASN A 163 11.70 8.63 13.09
C ASN A 163 11.64 7.16 12.67
N LEU A 164 12.07 6.84 11.45
CA LEU A 164 11.99 5.51 10.86
C LEU A 164 13.06 4.55 11.40
N ALA A 165 14.30 5.03 11.56
CA ALA A 165 15.49 4.22 11.82
C ALA A 165 15.40 3.31 13.07
N PRO A 166 14.87 3.77 14.22
CA PRO A 166 14.73 2.90 15.40
C PRO A 166 13.83 1.70 15.14
N HIS A 167 12.75 1.90 14.39
CA HIS A 167 11.77 0.86 14.08
C HIS A 167 12.26 -0.08 12.97
N VAL A 168 13.02 0.43 11.99
CA VAL A 168 13.73 -0.39 11.01
C VAL A 168 14.75 -1.31 11.70
N ALA A 169 15.53 -0.78 12.64
CA ALA A 169 16.47 -1.57 13.43
C ALA A 169 15.75 -2.63 14.27
N GLN A 170 14.63 -2.26 14.93
CA GLN A 170 13.79 -3.17 15.69
C GLN A 170 13.27 -4.33 14.82
N GLN A 171 12.77 -4.03 13.61
CA GLN A 171 12.28 -5.03 12.67
C GLN A 171 13.39 -6.01 12.27
N ARG A 172 14.59 -5.52 11.92
CA ARG A 172 15.70 -6.38 11.51
C ARG A 172 16.19 -7.27 12.65
N GLN A 173 16.19 -6.76 13.89
CA GLN A 173 16.66 -7.51 15.05
C GLN A 173 15.62 -8.52 15.55
N ARG A 174 14.33 -8.17 15.56
CA ARG A 174 13.28 -8.93 16.24
C ARG A 174 12.28 -9.62 15.30
N GLY A 175 12.26 -9.22 14.03
CA GLY A 175 11.31 -9.71 13.02
C GLY A 175 9.92 -9.05 13.07
N TYR A 176 9.69 -8.08 13.96
CA TYR A 176 8.45 -7.31 14.07
C TYR A 176 8.75 -5.86 14.48
N VAL A 177 7.81 -4.96 14.19
CA VAL A 177 7.78 -3.59 14.72
C VAL A 177 6.75 -3.50 15.82
N LEU A 178 7.10 -2.85 16.92
CA LEU A 178 6.21 -2.39 17.99
C LEU A 178 6.47 -0.91 18.17
N TRP A 179 5.46 -0.09 17.90
CA TRP A 179 5.55 1.36 17.91
C TRP A 179 4.57 1.93 18.93
N HIS A 180 5.12 2.63 19.93
CA HIS A 180 4.39 3.49 20.86
C HIS A 180 4.35 4.91 20.29
N HIS A 181 3.18 5.33 19.83
CA HIS A 181 2.97 6.66 19.28
C HIS A 181 2.91 7.72 20.37
N ALA A 182 3.22 8.96 20.00
CA ALA A 182 3.28 10.08 20.94
C ALA A 182 1.90 10.44 21.55
N ASP A 183 0.81 10.08 20.88
CA ASP A 183 -0.57 10.26 21.35
C ASP A 183 -1.05 9.15 22.29
N GLY A 184 -0.24 8.12 22.52
CA GLY A 184 -0.55 6.98 23.39
C GLY A 184 -1.17 5.78 22.68
N GLU A 185 -1.25 5.78 21.35
CA GLU A 185 -1.57 4.58 20.58
C GLU A 185 -0.37 3.62 20.59
N VAL A 186 -0.64 2.32 20.69
CA VAL A 186 0.31 1.26 20.42
C VAL A 186 -0.09 0.55 19.14
N SER A 187 0.87 0.35 18.26
CA SER A 187 0.68 -0.39 17.01
C SER A 187 1.84 -1.34 16.76
N MET A 188 1.60 -2.41 16.01
CA MET A 188 2.60 -3.43 15.74
C MET A 188 2.39 -4.06 14.37
N ALA A 189 3.47 -4.47 13.73
CA ALA A 189 3.41 -5.15 12.44
C ALA A 189 4.46 -6.23 12.31
N GLN A 190 4.14 -7.20 11.45
CA GLN A 190 5.04 -8.26 11.06
C GLN A 190 4.87 -8.54 9.55
N PRO A 191 5.97 -8.58 8.77
CA PRO A 191 5.92 -9.01 7.38
C PRO A 191 5.43 -10.46 7.25
N LEU A 192 4.71 -10.77 6.17
CA LEU A 192 4.33 -12.14 5.81
C LEU A 192 5.49 -12.93 5.15
N GLY A 193 6.63 -12.28 4.92
CA GLY A 193 7.80 -12.87 4.26
C GLY A 193 7.70 -13.01 2.73
N LYS A 194 6.48 -13.01 2.17
CA LYS A 194 6.20 -13.01 0.73
C LYS A 194 5.44 -11.76 0.30
N HIS A 195 5.46 -11.46 -1.00
CA HIS A 195 4.63 -10.45 -1.66
C HIS A 195 4.78 -9.00 -1.16
N ALA A 196 5.90 -8.66 -0.50
CA ALA A 196 6.09 -7.36 0.13
C ALA A 196 4.88 -6.94 0.98
N ALA A 197 4.29 -7.90 1.72
CA ALA A 197 3.08 -7.72 2.49
C ALA A 197 3.34 -7.82 3.99
N ALA A 198 2.63 -7.02 4.80
CA ALA A 198 2.71 -7.05 6.25
C ALA A 198 1.33 -6.98 6.91
N LEU A 199 1.18 -7.78 7.96
CA LEU A 199 0.02 -7.77 8.85
C LEU A 199 0.31 -6.81 10.01
N ALA A 200 -0.67 -6.01 10.38
CA ALA A 200 -0.55 -5.03 11.45
C ALA A 200 -1.77 -5.03 12.38
N PHE A 201 -1.50 -4.80 13.66
CA PHE A 201 -2.49 -4.45 14.68
C PHE A 201 -2.27 -2.99 15.11
N ALA A 202 -3.35 -2.24 15.23
CA ALA A 202 -3.35 -0.83 15.58
C ALA A 202 -4.61 -0.46 16.38
N GLY A 203 -4.77 0.82 16.71
CA GLY A 203 -5.90 1.35 17.46
C GLY A 203 -5.95 0.87 18.91
N MET A 204 -4.82 0.43 19.48
CA MET A 204 -4.74 -0.02 20.86
C MET A 204 -4.29 1.14 21.73
N TRP A 205 -5.18 1.64 22.59
CA TRP A 205 -4.91 2.81 23.42
C TRP A 205 -4.80 2.40 24.88
N ARG A 206 -3.83 2.99 25.59
CA ARG A 206 -3.67 2.81 27.05
C ARG A 206 -3.48 1.36 27.49
N ILE A 207 -2.90 0.52 26.62
CA ILE A 207 -2.55 -0.87 26.97
C ILE A 207 -1.22 -0.87 27.75
N ASP A 208 -1.09 -1.80 28.69
CA ASP A 208 0.19 -2.02 29.39
C ASP A 208 1.13 -2.95 28.61
N GLU A 209 2.35 -3.15 29.11
CA GLU A 209 3.35 -4.00 28.47
C GLU A 209 2.93 -5.48 28.40
N ALA A 210 2.15 -5.96 29.37
CA ALA A 210 1.67 -7.34 29.39
C ALA A 210 0.62 -7.56 28.30
N GLU A 211 -0.31 -6.62 28.14
CA GLU A 211 -1.29 -6.63 27.07
C GLU A 211 -0.62 -6.45 25.70
N ALA A 212 0.35 -5.54 25.56
CA ALA A 212 1.12 -5.37 24.33
C ALA A 212 1.83 -6.66 23.91
N ALA A 213 2.45 -7.36 24.88
CA ALA A 213 3.08 -8.66 24.63
C ALA A 213 2.06 -9.72 24.19
N ALA A 214 0.88 -9.77 24.81
CA ALA A 214 -0.19 -10.69 24.43
C ALA A 214 -0.70 -10.41 22.99
N ARG A 215 -0.90 -9.14 22.64
CA ARG A 215 -1.29 -8.71 21.28
C ARG A 215 -0.24 -9.07 20.24
N LEU A 216 1.04 -8.94 20.59
CA LEU A 216 2.12 -9.35 19.71
C LEU A 216 2.14 -10.86 19.45
N GLN A 217 1.81 -11.69 20.46
CA GLN A 217 1.68 -13.14 20.25
C GLN A 217 0.48 -13.45 19.36
N ALA A 218 -0.65 -12.77 19.54
CA ALA A 218 -1.81 -12.91 18.67
C ALA A 218 -1.49 -12.50 17.21
N LEU A 219 -0.74 -11.41 17.01
CA LEU A 219 -0.26 -10.99 15.69
C LEU A 219 0.59 -12.08 15.04
N LYS A 220 1.56 -12.64 15.77
CA LYS A 220 2.44 -13.71 15.29
C LYS A 220 1.66 -14.95 14.88
N ALA A 221 0.71 -15.38 15.71
CA ALA A 221 -0.15 -16.52 15.42
C ALA A 221 -0.99 -16.30 14.15
N LEU A 222 -1.61 -15.13 14.01
CA LEU A 222 -2.40 -14.80 12.82
C LEU A 222 -1.52 -14.68 11.56
N ASN A 223 -0.33 -14.08 11.67
CA ASN A 223 0.64 -14.01 10.58
C ASN A 223 1.06 -15.40 10.09
N GLN A 224 1.34 -16.33 11.01
CA GLN A 224 1.67 -17.71 10.68
C GLN A 224 0.52 -18.44 9.97
N LEU A 225 -0.74 -18.22 10.38
CA LEU A 225 -1.89 -18.80 9.69
C LEU A 225 -2.00 -18.32 8.25
N ILE A 226 -1.73 -17.03 7.99
CA ILE A 226 -1.80 -16.44 6.64
C ILE A 226 -0.60 -16.86 5.76
N ALA A 227 0.55 -17.16 6.37
CA ALA A 227 1.78 -17.46 5.64
C ALA A 227 1.91 -18.93 5.18
N GLN A 228 1.02 -19.82 5.64
CA GLN A 228 0.99 -21.26 5.31
C GLN A 228 0.44 -21.51 3.91
#